data_AF-A0A344R6H7-F1
#
_entry.id   AF-A0A344R6H7-F1
#
_cell.length_a   1.000
_cell.length_b   1.000
_cell.length_c   1.000
_cell.angle_alpha   90.00
_cell.angle_beta   90.00
_cell.angle_gamma   90.00
#
_symmetry.space_group_name_H-M   'P 1'
#
loop_
_entity.id
_entity.type
_entity.pdbx_description
1 polymer ?
#
loop_
_entity_poly.entity_id
_entity_poly.type
_entity_poly.pdbx_seq_one_letter_code
_entity_poly.pdbx_strand_id
1 'polypeptide(L)'
;MSESLQSNTTQTLPDDREELYQLVWREPAERITSLYSISKEQLEKRCAELLIPRPLAGYWKALAKGTAPAVPALPDFKSGKVEKSPRKTSQAIPPPTKVSSKVAAPAPRKRARAAGSGYSLIDDLKTYLPVSSVTKDGYYKPTKKKLLDLNVSETAFNSAIDFLSRFFAALGKQGYWVRLAEGNEGFHCQGIDIKENPKEGGLRYDSLWRPCSASIICVGDMLFAFSLAEMTEYVPAKEVNGRYIRDETMIRWMRGKYDKPFRYVIKHALPTGRFFLQLCSPYSSTNWQVEFRQTKQCGLISQIPKIISAMRDAVPLIKKQQEEARIKAEERRIQWELDEKRYREKERSRREKEAYNASLTELKSIMVQWAEDKRIEQFFYEAEFDVSKLGEQQRVQIMERIQLARQLLSGNTAVERLLRWKTPQEQLNSG
;
A
#
# COMPACT_ATOMS: atom_id res chain seq x y z
N MET A 1 -38.80 -8.05 48.26
CA MET A 1 -38.59 -6.77 47.54
C MET A 1 -37.65 -7.06 46.38
N SER A 2 -38.17 -7.71 45.33
CA SER A 2 -38.63 -7.05 44.09
C SER A 2 -37.43 -6.73 43.21
N GLU A 3 -37.08 -7.66 42.31
CA GLU A 3 -37.52 -7.67 40.90
C GLU A 3 -37.06 -6.42 40.14
N SER A 4 -36.09 -6.59 39.25
CA SER A 4 -36.35 -6.34 37.84
C SER A 4 -35.30 -7.04 36.99
N LEU A 5 -35.81 -8.02 36.26
CA LEU A 5 -35.19 -8.69 35.13
C LEU A 5 -34.76 -7.64 34.09
N GLN A 6 -33.49 -7.70 33.66
CA GLN A 6 -33.16 -7.36 32.29
C GLN A 6 -32.45 -8.57 31.70
N SER A 7 -33.27 -9.39 31.07
CA SER A 7 -32.88 -10.42 30.12
C SER A 7 -31.93 -9.80 29.09
N ASN A 8 -30.66 -10.21 29.11
CA ASN A 8 -29.76 -10.05 27.97
C ASN A 8 -30.28 -10.92 26.83
N THR A 9 -31.30 -10.40 26.16
CA THR A 9 -31.79 -10.93 24.90
C THR A 9 -30.74 -10.54 23.88
N THR A 10 -29.91 -11.48 23.44
CA THR A 10 -28.99 -11.28 22.32
C THR A 10 -29.84 -10.90 21.11
N GLN A 11 -29.99 -9.59 20.85
CA GLN A 11 -30.75 -9.11 19.70
C GLN A 11 -29.94 -9.47 18.46
N THR A 12 -30.48 -10.38 17.65
CA THR A 12 -29.94 -10.69 16.33
C THR A 12 -30.22 -9.51 15.40
N LEU A 13 -29.26 -9.18 14.53
CA LEU A 13 -29.42 -8.13 13.51
C LEU A 13 -30.67 -8.44 12.64
N PRO A 14 -31.54 -7.46 12.34
CA PRO A 14 -32.69 -7.68 11.48
C PRO A 14 -32.29 -8.28 10.12
N ASP A 15 -32.97 -9.36 9.71
CA ASP A 15 -32.78 -9.98 8.39
C ASP A 15 -33.57 -9.23 7.30
N ASP A 16 -34.53 -8.38 7.67
CA ASP A 16 -35.28 -7.56 6.74
C ASP A 16 -34.47 -6.36 6.23
N ARG A 17 -34.51 -6.16 4.91
CA ARG A 17 -33.68 -5.18 4.19
C ARG A 17 -34.08 -3.74 4.49
N GLU A 18 -35.37 -3.49 4.64
CA GLU A 18 -35.89 -2.15 4.93
C GLU A 18 -35.57 -1.78 6.38
N GLU A 19 -35.79 -2.71 7.30
CA GLU A 19 -35.48 -2.51 8.72
C GLU A 19 -33.99 -2.24 8.97
N LEU A 20 -33.10 -2.97 8.28
CA LEU A 20 -31.65 -2.75 8.40
C LEU A 20 -31.23 -1.39 7.82
N TYR A 21 -31.85 -0.94 6.72
CA TYR A 21 -31.58 0.39 6.18
C TYR A 21 -32.04 1.50 7.13
N GLN A 22 -33.25 1.40 7.69
CA GLN A 22 -33.74 2.38 8.67
C GLN A 22 -32.83 2.43 9.90
N LEU A 23 -32.34 1.28 10.37
CA LEU A 23 -31.41 1.19 11.50
C LEU A 23 -30.07 1.88 11.20
N VAL A 24 -29.47 1.63 10.04
CA VAL A 24 -28.18 2.21 9.61
C VAL A 24 -28.26 3.73 9.40
N TRP A 25 -29.44 4.25 9.05
CA TRP A 25 -29.67 5.69 8.86
C TRP A 25 -30.26 6.40 10.08
N ARG A 26 -30.61 5.66 11.13
CA ARG A 26 -31.08 6.21 12.42
C ARG A 26 -29.98 6.30 13.47
N GLU A 27 -29.04 5.35 13.48
CA GLU A 27 -28.00 5.26 14.52
C GLU A 27 -26.57 5.16 13.94
N PRO A 28 -25.56 5.73 14.62
CA PRO A 28 -24.16 5.53 14.26
C PRO A 28 -23.75 4.06 14.36
N ALA A 29 -22.87 3.61 13.44
CA ALA A 29 -22.40 2.22 13.39
C ALA A 29 -21.82 1.72 14.73
N GLU A 30 -21.14 2.58 15.49
CA GLU A 30 -20.59 2.28 16.81
C GLU A 30 -21.67 1.84 17.81
N ARG A 31 -22.85 2.51 17.78
CA ARG A 31 -23.98 2.19 18.64
C ARG A 31 -24.70 0.91 18.21
N ILE A 32 -24.80 0.67 16.89
CA ILE A 32 -25.35 -0.56 16.33
C ILE A 32 -24.48 -1.77 16.72
N THR A 33 -23.15 -1.65 16.62
CA THR A 33 -22.24 -2.74 17.01
C THR A 33 -22.33 -3.07 18.50
N SER A 34 -22.55 -2.07 19.36
CA SER A 34 -22.74 -2.30 20.80
C SER A 34 -24.09 -2.92 21.14
N LEU A 35 -25.17 -2.53 20.46
CA LEU A 35 -26.52 -3.04 20.74
C LEU A 35 -26.71 -4.49 20.27
N TYR A 36 -26.16 -4.83 19.10
CA TYR A 36 -26.33 -6.15 18.49
C TYR A 36 -25.13 -7.08 18.72
N SER A 37 -24.12 -6.65 19.48
CA SER A 37 -22.90 -7.42 19.77
C SER A 37 -22.22 -8.01 18.52
N ILE A 38 -22.20 -7.24 17.43
CA ILE A 38 -21.57 -7.62 16.16
C ILE A 38 -20.33 -6.76 15.89
N SER A 39 -19.37 -7.29 15.14
CA SER A 39 -18.24 -6.48 14.68
C SER A 39 -18.67 -5.52 13.57
N LYS A 40 -17.92 -4.42 13.43
CA LYS A 40 -18.16 -3.44 12.36
C LYS A 40 -18.07 -4.09 10.99
N GLU A 41 -17.11 -4.99 10.79
CA GLU A 41 -16.90 -5.73 9.55
C GLU A 41 -18.10 -6.62 9.19
N GLN A 42 -18.76 -7.22 10.19
CA GLN A 42 -19.98 -8.02 9.98
C GLN A 42 -21.16 -7.15 9.54
N LEU A 43 -21.34 -5.97 10.14
CA LEU A 43 -22.35 -5.00 9.73
C LEU A 43 -22.09 -4.50 8.29
N GLU A 44 -20.83 -4.21 7.97
CA GLU A 44 -20.43 -3.77 6.64
C GLU A 44 -20.66 -4.84 5.56
N LYS A 45 -20.34 -6.10 5.88
CA LYS A 45 -20.58 -7.25 5.00
C LYS A 45 -22.06 -7.43 4.72
N ARG A 46 -22.92 -7.38 5.74
CA ARG A 46 -24.37 -7.49 5.58
C ARG A 46 -24.97 -6.33 4.77
N CYS A 47 -24.52 -5.10 5.01
CA CYS A 47 -24.94 -3.94 4.20
C CYS A 47 -24.54 -4.10 2.73
N ALA A 48 -23.36 -4.68 2.45
CA ALA A 48 -22.91 -4.95 1.09
C ALA A 48 -23.71 -6.07 0.41
N GLU A 49 -24.04 -7.15 1.13
CA GLU A 49 -24.88 -8.24 0.64
C GLU A 49 -26.28 -7.77 0.25
N LEU A 50 -26.86 -6.84 1.03
CA LEU A 50 -28.21 -6.31 0.79
C LEU A 50 -28.22 -5.01 -0.05
N LEU A 51 -27.07 -4.57 -0.56
CA LEU A 51 -26.91 -3.33 -1.35
C LEU A 51 -27.52 -2.09 -0.67
N ILE A 52 -27.30 -1.97 0.64
CA ILE A 52 -27.80 -0.86 1.46
C ILE A 52 -26.80 0.30 1.38
N PRO A 53 -27.21 1.51 0.93
CA PRO A 53 -26.33 2.67 0.92
C PRO A 53 -26.01 3.07 2.36
N ARG A 54 -24.72 3.27 2.66
CA ARG A 54 -24.23 3.63 3.99
C ARG A 54 -23.94 5.13 4.08
N PRO A 55 -24.18 5.76 5.24
CA PRO A 55 -23.80 7.16 5.45
C PRO A 55 -22.29 7.35 5.30
N LEU A 56 -21.88 8.38 4.55
CA LEU A 56 -20.47 8.71 4.33
C LEU A 56 -19.76 9.05 5.65
N ALA A 57 -18.44 8.81 5.71
CA ALA A 57 -17.63 9.16 6.87
C ALA A 57 -17.76 10.67 7.16
N GLY A 58 -18.38 11.02 8.29
CA GLY A 58 -18.67 12.40 8.69
C GLY A 58 -20.14 12.83 8.56
N TYR A 59 -21.03 12.01 8.00
CA TYR A 59 -22.47 12.28 7.91
C TYR A 59 -23.09 12.60 9.27
N TRP A 60 -22.81 11.80 10.30
CA TRP A 60 -23.31 12.03 11.66
C TRP A 60 -22.79 13.33 12.31
N LYS A 61 -21.55 13.74 11.96
CA LYS A 61 -20.99 15.03 12.37
C LYS A 61 -21.64 16.22 11.63
N ALA A 62 -22.08 16.02 10.39
CA ALA A 62 -22.82 17.00 9.62
C ALA A 62 -24.29 17.11 10.09
N LEU A 63 -24.90 15.98 10.51
CA LEU A 63 -26.25 15.93 11.07
C LEU A 63 -26.34 16.71 12.38
N ALA A 64 -25.38 16.53 13.30
CA ALA A 64 -25.29 17.31 14.54
C ALA A 64 -25.11 18.83 14.31
N LYS A 65 -24.68 19.23 13.11
CA LYS A 65 -24.49 20.62 12.68
C LYS A 65 -25.62 21.12 11.77
N GLY A 66 -26.68 20.34 11.55
CA GLY A 66 -27.81 20.70 10.71
C GLY A 66 -27.52 20.82 9.20
N THR A 67 -26.39 20.27 8.72
CA THR A 67 -25.92 20.41 7.32
C THR A 67 -25.83 19.07 6.58
N ALA A 68 -26.51 18.04 7.07
CA ALA A 68 -26.47 16.71 6.47
C ALA A 68 -27.17 16.70 5.08
N PRO A 69 -26.56 16.07 4.06
CA PRO A 69 -27.23 15.82 2.77
C PRO A 69 -28.42 14.88 2.94
N ALA A 70 -29.41 14.96 2.03
CA ALA A 70 -30.60 14.12 2.08
C ALA A 70 -30.25 12.62 2.01
N VAL A 71 -30.96 11.82 2.79
CA VAL A 71 -30.81 10.35 2.83
C VAL A 71 -31.19 9.76 1.47
N PRO A 72 -30.31 9.00 0.79
CA PRO A 72 -30.57 8.41 -0.52
C PRO A 72 -31.58 7.26 -0.41
N ALA A 73 -32.61 7.28 -1.25
CA ALA A 73 -33.65 6.23 -1.28
C ALA A 73 -33.05 4.83 -1.52
N LEU A 74 -33.66 3.82 -0.91
CA LEU A 74 -33.30 2.41 -1.09
C LEU A 74 -33.40 1.98 -2.56
N PRO A 75 -32.34 1.41 -3.14
CA PRO A 75 -32.40 0.81 -4.47
C PRO A 75 -33.28 -0.46 -4.46
N ASP A 76 -34.07 -0.77 -5.49
CA ASP A 76 -34.92 -1.98 -5.52
C ASP A 76 -34.12 -3.31 -5.51
N PHE A 77 -34.55 -4.29 -4.71
CA PHE A 77 -33.97 -5.65 -4.64
C PHE A 77 -34.69 -6.59 -5.60
N LYS A 78 -34.06 -7.04 -6.68
CA LYS A 78 -34.60 -8.13 -7.53
C LYS A 78 -33.98 -9.47 -7.12
N SER A 79 -34.80 -10.37 -6.56
CA SER A 79 -34.42 -11.76 -6.27
C SER A 79 -34.31 -12.58 -7.55
N GLY A 80 -33.47 -13.62 -7.51
CA GLY A 80 -32.70 -14.07 -8.66
C GLY A 80 -33.44 -14.88 -9.72
N LYS A 81 -32.95 -14.75 -10.96
CA LYS A 81 -32.56 -15.90 -11.79
C LYS A 81 -31.57 -15.43 -12.85
N VAL A 82 -30.58 -16.28 -13.05
CA VAL A 82 -29.51 -16.16 -14.03
C VAL A 82 -30.11 -16.00 -15.43
N GLU A 83 -29.85 -14.87 -16.08
CA GLU A 83 -29.80 -14.79 -17.54
C GLU A 83 -28.84 -13.68 -17.98
N LYS A 84 -27.77 -14.09 -18.64
CA LYS A 84 -26.76 -13.24 -19.26
C LYS A 84 -27.30 -12.77 -20.61
N SER A 85 -27.17 -11.47 -20.91
CA SER A 85 -26.76 -10.98 -22.23
C SER A 85 -26.50 -9.45 -22.20
N PRO A 86 -25.79 -8.86 -23.18
CA PRO A 86 -24.50 -9.31 -23.71
C PRO A 86 -23.49 -8.15 -23.70
N ARG A 87 -22.30 -8.38 -23.13
CA ARG A 87 -21.10 -7.64 -23.53
C ARG A 87 -20.64 -8.21 -24.86
N LYS A 88 -20.59 -7.37 -25.90
CA LYS A 88 -20.08 -7.74 -27.22
C LYS A 88 -18.62 -8.17 -27.13
N THR A 89 -18.44 -9.47 -27.29
CA THR A 89 -17.41 -10.14 -28.12
C THR A 89 -16.04 -9.48 -28.25
N SER A 90 -15.06 -10.11 -27.60
CA SER A 90 -13.84 -10.52 -28.30
C SER A 90 -13.46 -11.91 -27.79
N GLN A 91 -13.30 -12.82 -28.73
CA GLN A 91 -13.31 -14.27 -28.56
C GLN A 91 -12.00 -14.83 -28.01
N ALA A 92 -12.17 -15.95 -27.29
CA ALA A 92 -11.40 -17.18 -27.27
C ALA A 92 -9.89 -17.16 -27.59
N ILE A 93 -9.15 -17.70 -26.61
CA ILE A 93 -7.82 -18.30 -26.75
C ILE A 93 -7.93 -19.57 -27.62
N PRO A 94 -7.14 -19.72 -28.71
CA PRO A 94 -6.84 -21.01 -29.32
C PRO A 94 -5.62 -21.67 -28.64
N PRO A 95 -5.42 -23.01 -28.78
CA PRO A 95 -4.36 -23.76 -28.10
C PRO A 95 -2.95 -23.38 -28.60
N PRO A 96 -1.89 -23.71 -27.82
CA PRO A 96 -0.57 -23.13 -28.01
C PRO A 96 0.11 -23.78 -29.21
N THR A 97 0.29 -23.00 -30.28
CA THR A 97 1.18 -23.37 -31.38
C THR A 97 2.31 -22.34 -31.43
N LYS A 98 3.53 -22.87 -31.40
CA LYS A 98 4.82 -22.19 -31.50
C LYS A 98 4.77 -20.98 -32.45
N VAL A 99 5.53 -19.91 -32.14
CA VAL A 99 6.55 -19.28 -33.01
C VAL A 99 6.84 -17.81 -32.61
N SER A 100 8.14 -17.57 -32.43
CA SER A 100 8.95 -16.35 -32.64
C SER A 100 8.68 -15.06 -31.87
N SER A 101 9.66 -14.73 -31.03
CA SER A 101 9.98 -13.39 -30.54
C SER A 101 10.25 -12.40 -31.68
N LYS A 102 9.49 -11.31 -31.71
CA LYS A 102 9.95 -10.00 -32.19
C LYS A 102 9.25 -8.92 -31.36
N VAL A 103 9.97 -8.43 -30.36
CA VAL A 103 9.60 -7.28 -29.54
C VAL A 103 9.63 -6.04 -30.44
N ALA A 104 8.46 -5.52 -30.79
CA ALA A 104 8.34 -4.18 -31.36
C ALA A 104 8.23 -3.17 -30.20
N ALA A 105 9.28 -2.38 -29.99
CA ALA A 105 9.27 -1.26 -29.06
C ALA A 105 8.18 -0.23 -29.43
N PRO A 106 7.47 0.38 -28.47
CA PRO A 106 6.50 1.42 -28.79
C PRO A 106 7.25 2.66 -29.31
N ALA A 107 7.01 3.00 -30.57
CA ALA A 107 7.54 4.22 -31.17
C ALA A 107 6.96 5.47 -30.45
N PRO A 108 7.76 6.52 -30.20
CA PRO A 108 7.28 7.71 -29.53
C PRO A 108 6.30 8.44 -30.46
N ARG A 109 5.04 8.55 -30.04
CA ARG A 109 4.05 9.38 -30.73
C ARG A 109 4.55 10.83 -30.68
N LYS A 110 4.97 11.37 -31.84
CA LYS A 110 5.24 12.80 -32.04
C LYS A 110 3.94 13.59 -31.77
N ARG A 111 3.74 14.09 -30.56
CA ARG A 111 2.73 15.12 -30.28
C ARG A 111 3.28 16.48 -30.73
N ALA A 112 2.39 17.26 -31.34
CA ALA A 112 2.69 18.56 -31.91
C ALA A 112 3.38 19.49 -30.90
N ARG A 113 4.40 20.20 -31.39
CA ARG A 113 5.16 21.24 -30.69
C ARG A 113 4.26 22.42 -30.38
N ALA A 114 3.61 22.44 -29.21
CA ALA A 114 3.00 23.64 -28.69
C ALA A 114 4.02 24.33 -27.77
N ALA A 115 4.65 25.39 -28.28
CA ALA A 115 5.52 26.30 -27.53
C ALA A 115 4.75 27.15 -26.47
N GLY A 116 3.68 26.59 -25.88
CA GLY A 116 2.79 27.25 -24.92
C GLY A 116 2.60 26.53 -23.58
N SER A 117 3.18 25.34 -23.38
CA SER A 117 2.91 24.53 -22.16
C SER A 117 3.63 25.02 -20.89
N GLY A 118 4.71 25.79 -21.00
CA GLY A 118 5.47 26.26 -19.83
C GLY A 118 4.83 27.46 -19.14
N TYR A 119 4.30 28.40 -19.93
CA TYR A 119 3.69 29.63 -19.40
C TYR A 119 2.35 29.35 -18.71
N SER A 120 1.55 28.40 -19.21
CA SER A 120 0.31 27.98 -18.54
C SER A 120 0.56 27.41 -17.13
N LEU A 121 1.68 26.69 -16.94
CA LEU A 121 2.07 26.17 -15.62
C LEU A 121 2.49 27.29 -14.66
N ILE A 122 3.10 28.36 -15.17
CA ILE A 122 3.44 29.54 -14.38
C ILE A 122 2.16 30.32 -14.03
N ASP A 123 1.21 30.43 -14.95
CA ASP A 123 -0.04 31.13 -14.71
C ASP A 123 -0.91 30.40 -13.67
N ASP A 124 -0.93 29.06 -13.71
CA ASP A 124 -1.48 28.22 -12.65
C ASP A 124 -0.86 28.60 -11.28
N LEU A 125 0.46 28.76 -11.18
CA LEU A 125 1.08 29.19 -9.92
C LEU A 125 0.60 30.57 -9.47
N LYS A 126 0.53 31.55 -10.39
CA LYS A 126 0.03 32.91 -10.10
C LYS A 126 -1.42 32.91 -9.63
N THR A 127 -2.25 32.00 -10.14
CA THR A 127 -3.65 31.89 -9.73
C THR A 127 -3.81 31.26 -8.34
N TYR A 128 -3.09 30.17 -8.06
CA TYR A 128 -3.38 29.34 -6.87
C TYR A 128 -2.50 29.62 -5.65
N LEU A 129 -1.24 30.07 -5.80
CA LEU A 129 -0.37 30.30 -4.65
C LEU A 129 -0.80 31.51 -3.80
N PRO A 130 -1.10 32.69 -4.37
CA PRO A 130 -1.47 33.87 -3.58
C PRO A 130 -2.74 33.69 -2.73
N VAL A 131 -3.68 32.85 -3.18
CA VAL A 131 -4.95 32.56 -2.47
C VAL A 131 -4.82 31.38 -1.50
N SER A 132 -3.67 30.72 -1.46
CA SER A 132 -3.46 29.54 -0.63
C SER A 132 -3.25 29.88 0.86
N SER A 133 -3.43 28.86 1.72
CA SER A 133 -3.05 29.01 3.12
C SER A 133 -1.53 29.11 3.26
N VAL A 134 -1.08 29.77 4.31
CA VAL A 134 0.34 29.95 4.61
C VAL A 134 0.69 29.15 5.85
N THR A 135 1.84 28.47 5.84
CA THR A 135 2.35 27.74 7.00
C THR A 135 2.76 28.71 8.12
N LYS A 136 2.93 28.19 9.34
CA LYS A 136 3.49 29.00 10.44
C LYS A 136 4.86 29.58 10.10
N ASP A 137 5.64 28.85 9.30
CA ASP A 137 6.99 29.22 8.85
C ASP A 137 6.99 30.26 7.71
N GLY A 138 5.82 30.57 7.11
CA GLY A 138 5.69 31.60 6.08
C GLY A 138 5.67 31.12 4.63
N TYR A 139 5.51 29.81 4.37
CA TYR A 139 5.41 29.25 3.01
C TYR A 139 3.98 29.08 2.55
N TYR A 140 3.73 29.27 1.25
CA TYR A 140 2.44 28.91 0.64
C TYR A 140 2.18 27.40 0.70
N LYS A 141 0.93 27.02 0.94
CA LYS A 141 0.46 25.65 1.03
C LYS A 141 -0.84 25.47 0.23
N PRO A 142 -0.76 25.43 -1.12
CA PRO A 142 -1.93 25.29 -1.96
C PRO A 142 -2.67 23.97 -1.75
N THR A 143 -3.99 24.01 -1.82
CA THR A 143 -4.83 22.80 -1.79
C THR A 143 -4.77 22.04 -3.11
N LYS A 144 -4.66 22.75 -4.24
CA LYS A 144 -4.47 22.17 -5.57
C LYS A 144 -3.14 21.43 -5.63
N LYS A 145 -3.19 20.13 -5.92
CA LYS A 145 -2.01 19.24 -5.96
C LYS A 145 -1.30 19.13 -7.31
N LYS A 146 -1.94 19.54 -8.39
CA LYS A 146 -1.37 19.56 -9.75
C LYS A 146 -0.81 20.96 -10.04
N LEU A 147 0.36 21.25 -9.49
CA LEU A 147 1.12 22.48 -9.74
C LEU A 147 2.60 22.12 -9.83
N LEU A 148 3.40 23.05 -10.34
CA LEU A 148 4.86 22.93 -10.30
C LEU A 148 5.36 22.84 -8.85
N ASP A 149 6.47 22.13 -8.66
CA ASP A 149 7.10 21.95 -7.35
C ASP A 149 7.83 23.23 -6.95
N LEU A 150 7.07 24.10 -6.26
CA LEU A 150 7.49 25.42 -5.83
C LEU A 150 7.13 25.62 -4.35
N ASN A 151 8.15 25.78 -3.49
CA ASN A 151 7.95 26.21 -2.11
C ASN A 151 8.55 27.60 -1.90
N VAL A 152 7.68 28.61 -1.74
CA VAL A 152 8.09 30.01 -1.58
C VAL A 152 7.21 30.74 -0.58
N SER A 153 7.77 31.78 0.02
CA SER A 153 7.03 32.76 0.80
C SER A 153 6.37 33.82 -0.08
N GLU A 154 5.48 34.59 0.53
CA GLU A 154 4.79 35.72 -0.12
C GLU A 154 5.77 36.76 -0.67
N THR A 155 6.83 37.08 0.06
CA THR A 155 7.82 38.09 -0.34
C THR A 155 8.70 37.61 -1.51
N ALA A 156 9.00 36.32 -1.56
CA ALA A 156 9.86 35.73 -2.58
C ALA A 156 9.10 35.29 -3.86
N PHE A 157 7.77 35.30 -3.83
CA PHE A 157 6.93 34.76 -4.91
C PHE A 157 7.23 35.37 -6.28
N ASN A 158 7.24 36.70 -6.38
CA ASN A 158 7.48 37.39 -7.65
C ASN A 158 8.87 37.10 -8.23
N SER A 159 9.89 37.04 -7.36
CA SER A 159 11.25 36.68 -7.75
C SER A 159 11.36 35.24 -8.25
N ALA A 160 10.61 34.31 -7.65
CA ALA A 160 10.55 32.93 -8.11
C ALA A 160 9.88 32.79 -9.48
N ILE A 161 8.80 33.54 -9.71
CA ILE A 161 8.10 33.57 -11.00
C ILE A 161 8.96 34.20 -12.10
N ASP A 162 9.71 35.27 -11.81
CA ASP A 162 10.68 35.85 -12.77
C ASP A 162 11.77 34.84 -13.12
N PHE A 163 12.34 34.16 -12.10
CA PHE A 163 13.32 33.10 -12.34
C PHE A 163 12.75 31.98 -13.22
N LEU A 164 11.58 31.42 -12.90
CA LEU A 164 10.95 30.36 -13.69
C LEU A 164 10.67 30.81 -15.13
N SER A 165 10.22 32.04 -15.33
CA SER A 165 9.96 32.60 -16.66
C SER A 165 11.24 32.67 -17.49
N ARG A 166 12.34 33.18 -16.92
CA ARG A 166 13.65 33.25 -17.60
C ARG A 166 14.25 31.87 -17.83
N PHE A 167 14.11 30.98 -16.85
CA PHE A 167 14.60 29.62 -16.93
C PHE A 167 13.87 28.85 -18.04
N PHE A 168 12.54 28.91 -18.11
CA PHE A 168 11.76 28.24 -19.16
C PHE A 168 12.04 28.83 -20.54
N ALA A 169 12.23 30.15 -20.65
CA ALA A 169 12.67 30.76 -21.90
C ALA A 169 14.05 30.26 -22.34
N ALA A 170 15.00 30.11 -21.41
CA ALA A 170 16.33 29.57 -21.72
C ALA A 170 16.28 28.08 -22.12
N LEU A 171 15.44 27.28 -21.46
CA LEU A 171 15.17 25.89 -21.86
C LEU A 171 14.56 25.80 -23.26
N GLY A 172 13.58 26.66 -23.55
CA GLY A 172 12.92 26.74 -24.86
C GLY A 172 13.89 27.06 -25.99
N LYS A 173 14.88 27.94 -25.76
CA LYS A 173 15.96 28.22 -26.73
C LYS A 173 16.82 27.00 -27.07
N GLN A 174 16.94 26.04 -26.15
CA GLN A 174 17.65 24.77 -26.38
C GLN A 174 16.73 23.68 -26.96
N GLY A 175 15.44 23.98 -27.17
CA GLY A 175 14.44 23.01 -27.62
C GLY A 175 13.91 22.11 -26.51
N TYR A 176 14.17 22.43 -25.24
CA TYR A 176 13.63 21.70 -24.09
C TYR A 176 12.28 22.29 -23.68
N TRP A 177 11.40 21.47 -23.13
CA TRP A 177 10.09 21.93 -22.64
C TRP A 177 9.76 21.33 -21.28
N VAL A 178 8.81 21.98 -20.59
CA VAL A 178 8.42 21.63 -19.22
C VAL A 178 6.98 21.13 -19.19
N ARG A 179 6.74 20.09 -18.39
CA ARG A 179 5.42 19.52 -18.13
C ARG A 179 5.32 18.98 -16.71
N LEU A 180 4.12 18.63 -16.28
CA LEU A 180 3.92 17.81 -15.09
C LEU A 180 3.97 16.32 -15.46
N ALA A 181 4.43 15.48 -14.53
CA ALA A 181 4.37 14.04 -14.67
C ALA A 181 2.91 13.54 -14.72
N GLU A 182 2.64 12.60 -15.62
CA GLU A 182 1.33 11.94 -15.70
C GLU A 182 1.23 10.88 -14.58
N GLY A 183 0.02 10.64 -14.06
CA GLY A 183 -0.16 9.83 -12.84
C GLY A 183 0.28 8.36 -12.96
N ASN A 184 0.42 7.85 -14.17
CA ASN A 184 0.87 6.49 -14.49
C ASN A 184 2.38 6.38 -14.74
N GLU A 185 3.12 7.48 -14.77
CA GLU A 185 4.56 7.46 -15.05
C GLU A 185 5.40 7.06 -13.82
N GLY A 186 4.81 7.08 -12.62
CA GLY A 186 5.50 6.65 -11.39
C GLY A 186 6.70 7.52 -10.99
N PHE A 187 6.81 8.73 -11.56
CA PHE A 187 7.89 9.66 -11.24
C PHE A 187 7.58 10.41 -9.94
N HIS A 188 8.49 10.29 -8.97
CA HIS A 188 8.39 11.00 -7.69
C HIS A 188 9.55 11.99 -7.55
N CYS A 189 9.27 13.20 -7.06
CA CYS A 189 10.32 14.12 -6.62
C CYS A 189 10.95 13.59 -5.34
N GLN A 190 12.28 13.62 -5.28
CA GLN A 190 13.02 13.29 -4.07
C GLN A 190 12.80 14.37 -2.99
N GLY A 191 13.12 14.04 -1.73
CA GLY A 191 13.09 15.02 -0.66
C GLY A 191 14.10 16.15 -0.90
N ILE A 192 13.67 17.39 -0.69
CA ILE A 192 14.52 18.58 -0.76
C ILE A 192 15.03 18.96 0.63
N ASP A 193 16.32 19.32 0.72
CA ASP A 193 16.87 19.97 1.92
C ASP A 193 17.09 21.46 1.65
N ILE A 194 16.14 22.25 2.14
CA ILE A 194 16.05 23.68 1.86
C ILE A 194 16.88 24.53 2.83
N LYS A 195 17.60 23.92 3.78
CA LYS A 195 18.44 24.67 4.73
C LYS A 195 19.52 25.42 3.99
N GLU A 196 19.73 26.69 4.30
CA GLU A 196 20.81 27.47 3.69
C GLU A 196 22.18 26.89 4.03
N ASN A 197 22.39 26.59 5.31
CA ASN A 197 23.57 25.90 5.80
C ASN A 197 23.17 24.49 6.26
N PRO A 198 23.66 23.42 5.60
CA PRO A 198 23.34 22.05 6.00
C PRO A 198 23.76 21.69 7.42
N LYS A 199 24.77 22.40 7.97
CA LYS A 199 25.28 22.19 9.34
C LYS A 199 24.42 22.88 10.41
N GLU A 200 23.45 23.70 10.02
CA GLU A 200 22.55 24.33 11.00
C GLU A 200 21.56 23.32 11.59
N GLY A 201 21.49 23.35 12.93
CA GLY A 201 20.45 22.68 13.69
C GLY A 201 19.06 23.19 13.30
N GLY A 202 18.04 22.40 13.57
CA GLY A 202 16.66 22.73 13.25
C GLY A 202 15.88 21.47 12.95
N LEU A 203 14.73 21.33 13.61
CA LEU A 203 13.77 20.26 13.35
C LEU A 203 13.31 20.36 11.90
N ARG A 204 13.41 19.24 11.17
CA ARG A 204 12.75 19.11 9.86
C ARG A 204 11.25 19.07 10.14
N TYR A 205 10.58 20.21 9.95
CA TYR A 205 9.13 20.20 9.91
C TYR A 205 8.68 19.76 8.51
N ASP A 206 7.72 18.84 8.49
CA ASP A 206 7.02 18.34 7.29
C ASP A 206 6.08 19.43 6.69
N SER A 207 6.47 20.70 6.83
CA SER A 207 5.66 21.86 6.49
C SER A 207 5.71 22.19 5.00
N LEU A 208 6.68 21.65 4.26
CA LEU A 208 6.80 21.85 2.82
C LEU A 208 5.63 21.23 2.08
N TRP A 209 5.09 22.03 1.17
CA TRP A 209 4.05 21.57 0.29
C TRP A 209 4.66 20.68 -0.79
N ARG A 210 3.99 19.55 -1.06
CA ARG A 210 4.39 18.57 -2.08
C ARG A 210 3.30 18.43 -3.15
N PRO A 211 3.66 18.57 -4.44
CA PRO A 211 2.74 18.28 -5.54
C PRO A 211 2.50 16.78 -5.67
N CYS A 212 1.37 16.40 -6.29
CA CYS A 212 1.10 15.01 -6.64
C CYS A 212 1.86 14.56 -7.90
N SER A 213 2.23 15.51 -8.76
CA SER A 213 2.98 15.26 -9.99
C SER A 213 4.33 15.94 -9.92
N ALA A 214 5.40 15.22 -10.23
CA ALA A 214 6.73 15.80 -10.37
C ALA A 214 6.76 16.84 -11.50
N SER A 215 7.57 17.89 -11.34
CA SER A 215 7.81 18.86 -12.41
C SER A 215 8.93 18.34 -13.30
N ILE A 216 8.64 18.13 -14.59
CA ILE A 216 9.52 17.42 -15.52
C ILE A 216 10.00 18.36 -16.62
N ILE A 217 11.31 18.38 -16.83
CA ILE A 217 11.98 18.95 -17.99
C ILE A 217 12.24 17.82 -18.98
N CYS A 218 11.76 18.00 -20.21
CA CYS A 218 11.96 17.04 -21.30
C CYS A 218 13.17 17.49 -22.14
N VAL A 219 14.20 16.65 -22.16
CA VAL A 219 15.45 16.85 -22.92
C VAL A 219 15.56 15.72 -23.95
N GLY A 220 14.97 15.94 -25.13
CA GLY A 220 14.88 14.89 -26.16
C GLY A 220 14.03 13.71 -25.68
N ASP A 221 14.66 12.53 -25.53
CA ASP A 221 14.06 11.29 -25.01
C ASP A 221 14.26 11.10 -23.49
N MET A 222 15.02 12.00 -22.85
CA MET A 222 15.32 11.94 -21.41
C MET A 222 14.46 12.92 -20.62
N LEU A 223 14.13 12.53 -19.39
CA LEU A 223 13.34 13.31 -18.46
C LEU A 223 14.19 13.68 -17.24
N PHE A 224 14.01 14.90 -16.75
CA PHE A 224 14.62 15.39 -15.51
C PHE A 224 13.53 15.97 -14.62
N ALA A 225 13.47 15.53 -13.36
CA ALA A 225 12.61 16.16 -12.37
C ALA A 225 13.31 17.37 -11.76
N PHE A 226 12.55 18.41 -11.44
CA PHE A 226 13.08 19.59 -10.75
C PHE A 226 12.16 20.07 -9.64
N SER A 227 12.78 20.66 -8.62
CA SER A 227 12.09 21.31 -7.50
C SER A 227 12.77 22.66 -7.25
N LEU A 228 11.98 23.73 -7.24
CA LEU A 228 12.45 25.07 -6.90
C LEU A 228 11.91 25.42 -5.52
N ALA A 229 12.77 25.87 -4.62
CA ALA A 229 12.28 26.38 -3.36
C ALA A 229 13.17 27.45 -2.76
N GLU A 230 12.56 28.28 -1.94
CA GLU A 230 13.24 29.28 -1.14
C GLU A 230 13.92 28.60 0.06
N MET A 231 15.13 29.04 0.36
CA MET A 231 15.97 28.47 1.40
C MET A 231 15.59 29.02 2.77
N THR A 232 15.84 28.22 3.81
CA THR A 232 15.61 28.60 5.21
C THR A 232 16.89 28.90 5.95
N GLU A 233 16.81 29.84 6.89
CA GLU A 233 17.85 30.13 7.87
C GLU A 233 17.29 29.88 9.27
N TYR A 234 18.09 29.29 10.15
CA TYR A 234 17.65 28.97 11.51
C TYR A 234 17.87 30.16 12.46
N VAL A 235 16.84 31.00 12.61
CA VAL A 235 16.93 32.29 13.29
C VAL A 235 15.98 32.40 14.49
N PRO A 236 16.28 33.24 15.49
CA PRO A 236 15.33 33.60 16.53
C PRO A 236 14.04 34.14 15.92
N ALA A 237 12.92 33.60 16.38
CA ALA A 237 11.61 34.00 15.91
C ALA A 237 10.61 34.04 17.06
N LYS A 238 9.65 34.96 16.95
CA LYS A 238 8.51 35.08 17.85
C LYS A 238 7.23 34.73 17.10
N GLU A 239 6.29 34.09 17.78
CA GLU A 239 4.97 33.80 17.23
C GLU A 239 4.08 35.03 17.36
N VAL A 240 3.60 35.55 16.23
CA VAL A 240 2.68 36.68 16.14
C VAL A 240 1.53 36.25 15.24
N ASN A 241 0.30 36.31 15.75
CA ASN A 241 -0.91 35.90 15.02
C ASN A 241 -0.81 34.49 14.40
N GLY A 242 -0.21 33.55 15.12
CA GLY A 242 -0.04 32.16 14.68
C GLY A 242 1.03 31.93 13.61
N ARG A 243 1.87 32.93 13.31
CA ARG A 243 3.00 32.84 12.38
C ARG A 243 4.32 33.19 13.07
N TYR A 244 5.41 32.58 12.63
CA TYR A 244 6.75 32.90 13.11
C TYR A 244 7.34 34.07 12.33
N ILE A 245 7.71 35.13 13.05
CA ILE A 245 8.35 36.32 12.50
C ILE A 245 9.73 36.46 13.11
N ARG A 246 10.72 36.89 12.31
CA ARG A 246 12.08 37.16 12.77
C ARG A 246 12.08 38.10 13.97
N ASP A 247 12.76 37.69 15.04
CA ASP A 247 12.97 38.53 16.20
C ASP A 247 14.25 39.37 16.00
N GLU A 248 14.12 40.47 15.26
CA GLU A 248 15.25 41.38 14.94
C GLU A 248 15.93 41.95 16.19
N THR A 249 15.16 42.17 17.26
CA THR A 249 15.67 42.60 18.56
C THR A 249 16.59 41.54 19.17
N MET A 250 16.14 40.28 19.20
CA MET A 250 16.93 39.15 19.67
C MET A 250 18.16 38.90 18.79
N ILE A 251 18.00 38.97 17.46
CA ILE A 251 19.10 38.83 16.49
C ILE A 251 20.19 39.88 16.75
N ARG A 252 19.79 41.16 16.95
CA ARG A 252 20.73 42.25 17.24
C ARG A 252 21.43 42.05 18.60
N TRP A 253 20.70 41.62 19.62
CA TRP A 253 21.26 41.36 20.94
C TRP A 253 22.27 40.22 20.94
N MET A 254 22.01 39.14 20.19
CA MET A 254 22.95 38.03 20.03
C MET A 254 24.21 38.40 19.22
N ARG A 255 24.17 39.44 18.38
CA ARG A 255 25.35 39.95 17.65
C ARG A 255 26.22 40.89 18.50
N GLY A 256 25.70 41.40 19.62
CA GLY A 256 26.42 42.33 20.51
C GLY A 256 27.32 41.63 21.54
N LYS A 257 28.18 42.40 22.22
CA LYS A 257 29.02 41.95 23.36
C LYS A 257 28.22 41.81 24.67
N TYR A 258 27.02 41.23 24.64
CA TYR A 258 26.26 40.99 25.88
C TYR A 258 26.64 39.63 26.47
N ASP A 259 27.15 39.67 27.70
CA ASP A 259 27.78 38.55 28.44
C ASP A 259 26.77 37.60 29.13
N LYS A 260 25.47 37.75 28.86
CA LYS A 260 24.43 36.88 29.45
C LYS A 260 23.90 35.92 28.39
N PRO A 261 24.15 34.60 28.52
CA PRO A 261 23.50 33.63 27.66
C PRO A 261 21.99 33.69 27.91
N PHE A 262 21.22 34.09 26.90
CA PHE A 262 19.77 33.96 26.94
C PHE A 262 19.43 32.49 27.19
N ARG A 263 18.88 32.17 28.37
CA ARG A 263 18.62 30.78 28.79
C ARG A 263 17.69 30.04 27.81
N TYR A 264 16.80 30.76 27.12
CA TYR A 264 15.90 30.18 26.13
C TYR A 264 15.68 31.16 24.96
N VAL A 265 16.27 30.86 23.80
CA VAL A 265 15.96 31.52 22.52
C VAL A 265 15.23 30.52 21.65
N ILE A 266 13.97 30.80 21.34
CA ILE A 266 13.19 29.97 20.42
C ILE A 266 13.62 30.32 19.00
N LYS A 267 14.11 29.32 18.26
CA LYS A 267 14.58 29.47 16.89
C LYS A 267 13.70 28.66 15.93
N HIS A 268 13.39 29.24 14.79
CA HIS A 268 12.59 28.62 13.73
C HIS A 268 13.31 28.75 12.38
N ALA A 269 12.99 27.84 11.46
CA ALA A 269 13.52 27.87 10.10
C ALA A 269 12.66 28.81 9.24
N LEU A 270 13.18 30.00 8.94
CA LEU A 270 12.42 31.04 8.23
C LEU A 270 12.95 31.30 6.81
N PRO A 271 12.07 31.64 5.84
CA PRO A 271 12.42 31.92 4.45
C PRO A 271 13.39 33.10 4.32
N THR A 272 14.44 32.95 3.51
CA THR A 272 15.57 33.90 3.39
C THR A 272 15.50 34.85 2.20
N GLY A 273 14.59 34.62 1.26
CA GLY A 273 14.52 35.29 -0.04
C GLY A 273 15.50 34.74 -1.09
N ARG A 274 16.30 33.72 -0.75
CA ARG A 274 17.24 33.06 -1.67
C ARG A 274 16.72 31.71 -2.10
N PHE A 275 17.02 31.33 -3.34
CA PHE A 275 16.47 30.11 -3.92
C PHE A 275 17.51 28.99 -4.03
N PHE A 276 17.03 27.76 -3.97
CA PHE A 276 17.75 26.60 -4.46
C PHE A 276 16.90 25.88 -5.51
N LEU A 277 17.58 25.29 -6.49
CA LEU A 277 16.99 24.41 -7.50
C LEU A 277 17.64 23.03 -7.36
N GLN A 278 16.83 22.00 -7.19
CA GLN A 278 17.27 20.61 -7.29
C GLN A 278 16.86 20.06 -8.65
N LEU A 279 17.80 19.40 -9.33
CA LEU A 279 17.56 18.56 -10.49
C LEU A 279 17.83 17.12 -10.11
N CYS A 280 16.92 16.21 -10.44
CA CYS A 280 17.13 14.79 -10.22
C CYS A 280 16.63 13.98 -11.40
N SER A 281 17.18 12.77 -11.52
CA SER A 281 16.69 11.79 -12.47
C SER A 281 15.39 11.18 -11.91
N PRO A 282 14.28 11.22 -12.67
CA PRO A 282 12.99 10.67 -12.22
C PRO A 282 12.95 9.14 -12.28
N TYR A 283 13.96 8.51 -12.87
CA TYR A 283 14.02 7.07 -13.07
C TYR A 283 14.55 6.36 -11.82
N SER A 284 13.82 5.33 -11.37
CA SER A 284 14.19 4.51 -10.20
C SER A 284 15.52 3.77 -10.33
N SER A 285 16.03 3.62 -11.56
CA SER A 285 17.31 2.98 -11.86
C SER A 285 18.54 3.85 -11.57
N THR A 286 18.36 5.14 -11.26
CA THR A 286 19.45 6.11 -11.19
C THR A 286 19.34 6.99 -9.96
N ASN A 287 20.47 7.29 -9.32
CA ASN A 287 20.54 8.20 -8.16
C ASN A 287 21.15 9.57 -8.54
N TRP A 288 21.07 9.94 -9.81
CA TRP A 288 21.63 11.21 -10.26
C TRP A 288 20.82 12.38 -9.71
N GLN A 289 21.51 13.26 -8.99
CA GLN A 289 20.96 14.49 -8.43
C GLN A 289 22.02 15.59 -8.43
N VAL A 290 21.60 16.83 -8.68
CA VAL A 290 22.45 18.02 -8.63
C VAL A 290 21.65 19.16 -8.03
N GLU A 291 22.30 19.92 -7.14
CA GLU A 291 21.71 21.08 -6.47
C GLU A 291 22.41 22.37 -6.88
N PHE A 292 21.63 23.42 -7.10
CA PHE A 292 22.09 24.76 -7.40
C PHE A 292 21.55 25.71 -6.34
N ARG A 293 22.43 26.30 -5.53
CA ARG A 293 22.06 27.18 -4.41
C ARG A 293 22.43 28.61 -4.74
N GLN A 294 21.55 29.54 -4.43
CA GLN A 294 21.81 30.96 -4.53
C GLN A 294 22.68 31.44 -3.35
N THR A 295 23.77 32.10 -3.66
CA THR A 295 24.62 32.74 -2.66
C THR A 295 24.46 34.25 -2.72
N LYS A 296 25.04 34.97 -1.75
CA LYS A 296 25.07 36.44 -1.76
C LYS A 296 25.80 37.01 -2.99
N GLN A 297 26.75 36.25 -3.55
CA GLN A 297 27.59 36.68 -4.67
C GLN A 297 27.07 36.17 -6.03
N CYS A 298 26.32 35.06 -6.04
CA CYS A 298 25.87 34.42 -7.27
C CYS A 298 24.35 34.17 -7.22
N GLY A 299 23.62 34.92 -8.03
CA GLY A 299 22.18 34.75 -8.22
C GLY A 299 21.82 33.49 -9.00
N LEU A 300 20.65 32.90 -8.72
CA LEU A 300 20.24 31.65 -9.39
C LEU A 300 20.05 31.85 -10.91
N ILE A 301 19.59 33.02 -11.36
CA ILE A 301 19.44 33.37 -12.78
C ILE A 301 20.79 33.27 -13.52
N SER A 302 21.89 33.71 -12.89
CA SER A 302 23.23 33.65 -13.51
C SER A 302 23.73 32.20 -13.68
N GLN A 303 23.18 31.26 -12.91
CA GLN A 303 23.55 29.84 -12.98
C GLN A 303 22.77 29.08 -14.06
N ILE A 304 21.79 29.69 -14.74
CA ILE A 304 20.97 29.01 -15.78
C ILE A 304 21.83 28.30 -16.85
N PRO A 305 22.90 28.90 -17.41
CA PRO A 305 23.75 28.20 -18.37
C PRO A 305 24.40 26.95 -17.79
N LYS A 306 24.84 27.00 -16.52
CA LYS A 306 25.44 25.88 -15.80
C LYS A 306 24.42 24.78 -15.49
N ILE A 307 23.18 25.15 -15.18
CA ILE A 307 22.07 24.21 -14.97
C ILE A 307 21.80 23.44 -16.28
N ILE A 308 21.75 24.15 -17.41
CA ILE A 308 21.53 23.57 -18.73
C ILE A 308 22.69 22.64 -19.13
N SER A 309 23.94 23.03 -18.90
CA SER A 309 25.10 22.18 -19.19
C SER A 309 25.09 20.91 -18.35
N ALA A 310 24.81 21.03 -17.05
CA ALA A 310 24.72 19.87 -16.15
C ALA A 310 23.69 18.83 -16.61
N MET A 311 22.53 19.26 -17.10
CA MET A 311 21.55 18.34 -17.70
C MET A 311 22.09 17.67 -18.97
N ARG A 312 22.73 18.44 -19.86
CA ARG A 312 23.32 17.92 -21.10
C ARG A 312 24.38 16.84 -20.81
N ASP A 313 25.24 17.09 -19.85
CA ASP A 313 26.33 16.18 -19.46
C ASP A 313 25.79 14.93 -18.76
N ALA A 314 24.65 15.03 -18.07
CA ALA A 314 24.00 13.92 -17.40
C ALA A 314 23.25 12.96 -18.33
N VAL A 315 22.80 13.42 -19.50
CA VAL A 315 22.08 12.60 -20.49
C VAL A 315 22.81 11.28 -20.81
N PRO A 316 24.09 11.27 -21.25
CA PRO A 316 24.78 10.01 -21.56
C PRO A 316 24.95 9.11 -20.33
N LEU A 317 25.17 9.69 -19.15
CA LEU A 317 25.33 8.94 -17.90
C LEU A 317 24.03 8.22 -17.52
N ILE A 318 22.91 8.93 -17.54
CA ILE A 318 21.59 8.38 -17.19
C ILE A 318 21.19 7.30 -18.21
N LYS A 319 21.43 7.52 -19.51
CA LYS A 319 21.18 6.51 -20.55
C LYS A 319 21.93 5.21 -20.28
N LYS A 320 23.23 5.31 -19.96
CA LYS A 320 24.05 4.13 -19.63
C LYS A 320 23.49 3.38 -18.42
N GLN A 321 23.15 4.11 -17.35
CA GLN A 321 22.61 3.50 -16.12
C GLN A 321 21.24 2.82 -16.35
N GLN A 322 20.38 3.39 -17.19
CA GLN A 322 19.11 2.75 -17.56
C GLN A 322 19.33 1.45 -18.34
N GLU A 323 20.27 1.43 -19.27
CA GLU A 323 20.58 0.21 -20.04
C GLU A 323 21.13 -0.88 -19.12
N GLU A 324 22.06 -0.55 -18.23
CA GLU A 324 22.58 -1.49 -17.22
C GLU A 324 21.46 -2.02 -16.30
N ALA A 325 20.52 -1.16 -15.91
CA ALA A 325 19.38 -1.57 -15.09
C ALA A 325 18.42 -2.50 -15.86
N ARG A 326 18.22 -2.26 -17.16
CA ARG A 326 17.41 -3.12 -18.05
C ARG A 326 18.03 -4.51 -18.18
N ILE A 327 19.34 -4.58 -18.42
CA ILE A 327 20.08 -5.86 -18.52
C ILE A 327 19.96 -6.65 -17.21
N LYS A 328 20.25 -6.01 -16.07
CA LYS A 328 20.13 -6.65 -14.74
C LYS A 328 18.70 -7.09 -14.42
N ALA A 329 17.69 -6.37 -14.88
CA ALA A 329 16.30 -6.75 -14.67
C ALA A 329 15.93 -8.01 -15.47
N GLU A 330 16.38 -8.13 -16.72
CA GLU A 330 16.18 -9.31 -17.53
C GLU A 330 16.94 -10.52 -16.97
N GLU A 331 18.19 -10.34 -16.53
CA GLU A 331 18.96 -11.38 -15.84
C GLU A 331 18.24 -11.88 -14.59
N ARG A 332 17.72 -10.98 -13.75
CA ARG A 332 16.93 -11.35 -12.56
C ARG A 332 15.66 -12.09 -12.94
N ARG A 333 14.99 -11.70 -14.02
CA ARG A 333 13.78 -12.37 -14.49
C ARG A 333 14.08 -13.79 -14.95
N ILE A 334 15.13 -13.99 -15.76
CA ILE A 334 15.58 -15.30 -16.21
C ILE A 334 15.97 -16.16 -15.00
N GLN A 335 16.73 -15.60 -14.07
CA GLN A 335 17.15 -16.30 -12.85
C GLN A 335 15.94 -16.71 -11.99
N TRP A 336 14.97 -15.81 -11.80
CA TRP A 336 13.74 -16.10 -11.07
C TRP A 336 12.93 -17.20 -11.76
N GLU A 337 12.79 -17.19 -13.08
CA GLU A 337 12.10 -18.24 -13.83
C GLU A 337 12.79 -19.62 -13.67
N LEU A 338 14.13 -19.65 -13.60
CA LEU A 338 14.91 -20.87 -13.34
C LEU A 338 14.79 -21.34 -11.89
N ASP A 339 14.83 -20.42 -10.93
CA ASP A 339 14.65 -20.71 -9.51
C ASP A 339 13.25 -21.23 -9.22
N GLU A 340 12.22 -20.62 -9.80
CA GLU A 340 10.82 -21.01 -9.68
C GLU A 340 10.59 -22.43 -10.22
N LYS A 341 11.20 -22.78 -11.36
CA LYS A 341 11.15 -24.16 -11.90
C LYS A 341 11.81 -25.15 -10.94
N ARG A 342 13.02 -24.84 -10.45
CA ARG A 342 13.73 -25.69 -9.48
C ARG A 342 12.95 -25.85 -8.18
N TYR A 343 12.32 -24.78 -7.70
CA TYR A 343 11.48 -24.79 -6.51
C TYR A 343 10.25 -25.69 -6.71
N ARG A 344 9.53 -25.55 -7.83
CA ARG A 344 8.38 -26.40 -8.15
C ARG A 344 8.75 -27.88 -8.29
N GLU A 345 9.91 -28.19 -8.86
CA GLU A 345 10.42 -29.56 -8.94
C GLU A 345 10.74 -30.15 -7.57
N LYS A 346 11.41 -29.36 -6.70
CA LYS A 346 11.69 -29.76 -5.31
C LYS A 346 10.40 -29.93 -4.51
N GLU A 347 9.44 -29.02 -4.64
CA GLU A 347 8.14 -29.11 -3.98
C GLU A 347 7.34 -30.33 -4.43
N ARG A 348 7.33 -30.65 -5.73
CA ARG A 348 6.73 -31.91 -6.23
C ARG A 348 7.40 -33.13 -5.59
N SER A 349 8.73 -33.18 -5.64
CA SER A 349 9.50 -34.29 -5.04
C SER A 349 9.28 -34.41 -3.53
N ARG A 350 9.13 -33.27 -2.83
CA ARG A 350 8.83 -33.21 -1.40
C ARG A 350 7.44 -33.78 -1.12
N ARG A 351 6.41 -33.33 -1.85
CA ARG A 351 5.04 -33.82 -1.71
C ARG A 351 4.94 -35.32 -2.00
N GLU A 352 5.62 -35.80 -3.04
CA GLU A 352 5.68 -37.23 -3.38
C GLU A 352 6.28 -38.05 -2.22
N LYS A 353 7.39 -37.58 -1.63
CA LYS A 353 8.00 -38.23 -0.46
C LYS A 353 7.10 -38.18 0.78
N GLU A 354 6.44 -37.06 1.03
CA GLU A 354 5.53 -36.90 2.16
C GLU A 354 4.31 -37.81 2.03
N ALA A 355 3.67 -37.85 0.87
CA ALA A 355 2.54 -38.74 0.60
C ALA A 355 2.95 -40.22 0.67
N TYR A 356 4.14 -40.56 0.15
CA TYR A 356 4.68 -41.92 0.29
C TYR A 356 4.90 -42.30 1.76
N ASN A 357 5.57 -41.45 2.53
CA ASN A 357 5.84 -41.70 3.94
C ASN A 357 4.56 -41.75 4.80
N ALA A 358 3.59 -40.87 4.52
CA ALA A 358 2.30 -40.85 5.20
C ALA A 358 1.50 -42.13 4.92
N SER A 359 1.38 -42.53 3.66
CA SER A 359 0.72 -43.79 3.27
C SER A 359 1.43 -45.02 3.86
N LEU A 360 2.77 -45.04 3.88
CA LEU A 360 3.53 -46.12 4.53
C LEU A 360 3.29 -46.18 6.05
N THR A 361 3.22 -45.03 6.70
CA THR A 361 3.00 -44.95 8.15
C THR A 361 1.59 -45.43 8.51
N GLU A 362 0.60 -45.05 7.70
CA GLU A 362 -0.78 -45.52 7.82
C GLU A 362 -0.87 -47.04 7.63
N LEU A 363 -0.23 -47.59 6.59
CA LEU A 363 -0.20 -49.03 6.35
C LEU A 363 0.47 -49.80 7.49
N LYS A 364 1.61 -49.32 7.99
CA LYS A 364 2.29 -49.92 9.15
C LYS A 364 1.40 -49.90 10.39
N SER A 365 0.67 -48.82 10.63
CA SER A 365 -0.30 -48.74 11.72
C SER A 365 -1.39 -49.81 11.58
N ILE A 366 -1.93 -50.00 10.37
CA ILE A 366 -2.92 -51.05 10.08
C ILE A 366 -2.34 -52.45 10.35
N MET A 367 -1.09 -52.72 9.94
CA MET A 367 -0.43 -54.00 10.22
C MET A 367 -0.24 -54.26 11.71
N VAL A 368 0.13 -53.24 12.49
CA VAL A 368 0.27 -53.35 13.95
C VAL A 368 -1.08 -53.64 14.59
N GLN A 369 -2.13 -52.92 14.20
CA GLN A 369 -3.49 -53.15 14.71
C GLN A 369 -4.00 -54.55 14.37
N TRP A 370 -3.76 -55.02 13.15
CA TRP A 370 -4.11 -56.40 12.77
C TRP A 370 -3.36 -57.45 13.60
N ALA A 371 -2.08 -57.22 13.91
CA ALA A 371 -1.31 -58.11 14.76
C ALA A 371 -1.80 -58.12 16.23
N GLU A 372 -2.33 -57.00 16.73
CA GLU A 372 -3.03 -56.95 18.03
C GLU A 372 -4.37 -57.69 17.96
N ASP A 373 -5.17 -57.46 16.91
CA ASP A 373 -6.45 -58.14 16.70
C ASP A 373 -6.25 -59.67 16.67
N LYS A 374 -5.21 -60.15 16.00
CA LYS A 374 -4.86 -61.58 15.97
C LYS A 374 -4.41 -62.13 17.32
N ARG A 375 -3.67 -61.35 18.11
CA ARG A 375 -3.29 -61.73 19.49
C ARG A 375 -4.52 -61.82 20.40
N ILE A 376 -5.47 -60.90 20.24
CA ILE A 376 -6.74 -60.89 20.97
C ILE A 376 -7.60 -62.11 20.59
N GLU A 377 -7.73 -62.39 19.28
CA GLU A 377 -8.44 -63.59 18.80
C GLU A 377 -7.82 -64.88 19.35
N GLN A 378 -6.48 -64.98 19.33
CA GLN A 378 -5.76 -66.14 19.86
C GLN A 378 -6.00 -66.30 21.37
N PHE A 379 -5.95 -65.21 22.15
CA PHE A 379 -6.26 -65.24 23.57
C PHE A 379 -7.67 -65.76 23.84
N PHE A 380 -8.67 -65.28 23.09
CA PHE A 380 -10.04 -65.77 23.26
C PHE A 380 -10.19 -67.23 22.85
N TYR A 381 -9.50 -67.68 21.80
CA TYR A 381 -9.51 -69.08 21.39
C TYR A 381 -8.92 -70.00 22.47
N GLU A 382 -7.77 -69.63 23.03
CA GLU A 382 -7.12 -70.38 24.12
C GLU A 382 -7.97 -70.37 25.40
N ALA A 383 -8.57 -69.22 25.75
CA ALA A 383 -9.46 -69.10 26.90
C ALA A 383 -10.73 -69.97 26.74
N GLU A 384 -11.34 -70.01 25.55
CA GLU A 384 -12.47 -70.91 25.26
C GLU A 384 -12.05 -72.38 25.34
N PHE A 385 -10.86 -72.71 24.83
CA PHE A 385 -10.32 -74.07 24.88
C PHE A 385 -10.07 -74.54 26.32
N ASP A 386 -9.51 -73.71 27.20
CA ASP A 386 -9.25 -74.09 28.59
C ASP A 386 -10.52 -74.16 29.45
N VAL A 387 -11.56 -73.39 29.11
CA VAL A 387 -12.88 -73.47 29.77
C VAL A 387 -13.54 -74.84 29.54
N SER A 388 -13.23 -75.52 28.43
CA SER A 388 -13.73 -76.88 28.14
C SER A 388 -13.27 -77.95 29.15
N LYS A 389 -12.32 -77.62 30.04
CA LYS A 389 -11.78 -78.50 31.09
C LYS A 389 -12.37 -78.27 32.49
N LEU A 390 -13.20 -77.24 32.70
CA LEU A 390 -13.77 -76.85 34.02
C LEU A 390 -15.18 -77.41 34.27
N GLY A 391 -15.78 -77.22 35.45
CA GLY A 391 -17.14 -77.69 35.79
C GLY A 391 -18.28 -76.85 35.18
N GLU A 392 -19.47 -77.44 34.95
CA GLU A 392 -20.57 -76.85 34.16
C GLU A 392 -21.01 -75.43 34.57
N GLN A 393 -21.16 -75.16 35.88
CA GLN A 393 -21.59 -73.83 36.36
C GLN A 393 -20.53 -72.73 36.13
N GLN A 394 -19.24 -73.07 36.20
CA GLN A 394 -18.15 -72.12 35.94
C GLN A 394 -17.99 -71.85 34.44
N ARG A 395 -18.30 -72.83 33.58
CA ARG A 395 -18.26 -72.65 32.12
C ARG A 395 -19.21 -71.57 31.63
N VAL A 396 -20.46 -71.58 32.12
CA VAL A 396 -21.48 -70.61 31.69
C VAL A 396 -21.07 -69.18 32.02
N GLN A 397 -20.57 -68.94 33.24
CA GLN A 397 -20.14 -67.60 33.67
C GLN A 397 -18.91 -67.08 32.90
N ILE A 398 -17.95 -67.94 32.57
CA ILE A 398 -16.75 -67.54 31.84
C ILE A 398 -17.08 -67.29 30.35
N MET A 399 -17.94 -68.10 29.74
CA MET A 399 -18.39 -67.90 28.36
C MET A 399 -19.17 -66.58 28.18
N GLU A 400 -20.04 -66.24 29.14
CA GLU A 400 -20.74 -64.95 29.14
C GLU A 400 -19.76 -63.77 29.22
N ARG A 401 -18.72 -63.89 30.03
CA ARG A 401 -17.64 -62.87 30.12
C ARG A 401 -16.81 -62.76 28.85
N ILE A 402 -16.47 -63.88 28.20
CA ILE A 402 -15.76 -63.88 26.92
C ILE A 402 -16.60 -63.19 25.84
N GLN A 403 -17.92 -63.43 25.81
CA GLN A 403 -18.82 -62.80 24.85
C GLN A 403 -18.93 -61.28 25.05
N LEU A 404 -19.04 -60.81 26.30
CA LEU A 404 -19.02 -59.38 26.63
C LEU A 404 -17.68 -58.73 26.24
N ALA A 405 -16.56 -59.43 26.46
CA ALA A 405 -15.23 -58.95 26.08
C ALA A 405 -15.07 -58.84 24.54
N ARG A 406 -15.63 -59.78 23.76
CA ARG A 406 -15.67 -59.70 22.29
C ARG A 406 -16.53 -58.53 21.80
N GLN A 407 -17.67 -58.27 22.44
CA GLN A 407 -18.51 -57.12 22.10
C GLN A 407 -17.80 -55.79 22.39
N LEU A 408 -17.06 -55.70 23.49
CA LEU A 408 -16.30 -54.50 23.86
C LEU A 408 -15.16 -54.18 22.88
N LEU A 409 -14.53 -55.22 22.33
CA LEU A 409 -13.39 -55.11 21.41
C LEU A 409 -13.80 -55.15 19.93
N SER A 410 -15.10 -55.05 19.63
CA SER A 410 -15.61 -55.03 18.25
C SER A 410 -15.31 -53.69 17.57
N GLY A 411 -14.11 -53.59 16.98
CA GLY A 411 -13.67 -52.49 16.13
C GLY A 411 -13.79 -52.81 14.64
N ASN A 412 -13.35 -51.88 13.78
CA ASN A 412 -13.24 -52.13 12.35
C ASN A 412 -12.37 -53.36 12.08
N THR A 413 -12.77 -54.21 11.15
CA THR A 413 -11.92 -55.35 10.74
C THR A 413 -10.69 -54.85 9.97
N ALA A 414 -9.62 -55.63 9.93
CA ALA A 414 -8.42 -55.25 9.16
C ALA A 414 -8.72 -55.01 7.67
N VAL A 415 -9.71 -55.70 7.10
CA VAL A 415 -10.18 -55.49 5.72
C VAL A 415 -10.83 -54.11 5.57
N GLU A 416 -11.68 -53.70 6.51
CA GLU A 416 -12.29 -52.35 6.51
C GLU A 416 -11.26 -51.24 6.70
N ARG A 417 -10.21 -51.48 7.51
CA ARG A 417 -9.11 -50.52 7.66
C ARG A 417 -8.28 -50.40 6.38
N LEU A 418 -8.02 -51.51 5.69
CA LEU A 418 -7.35 -51.52 4.38
C LEU A 418 -8.17 -50.84 3.28
N LEU A 419 -9.50 -50.98 3.28
CA LEU A 419 -10.37 -50.30 2.32
C LEU A 419 -10.39 -48.78 2.51
N ARG A 420 -10.10 -48.30 3.72
CA ARG A 420 -10.01 -46.86 4.04
C ARG A 420 -8.60 -46.29 3.86
N TRP A 421 -7.59 -47.14 3.77
CA TRP A 421 -6.20 -46.74 3.54
C TRP A 421 -6.06 -46.06 2.18
N LYS A 422 -5.38 -44.91 2.17
CA LYS A 422 -5.10 -44.19 0.94
C LYS A 422 -3.71 -44.53 0.42
N THR A 423 -3.64 -44.85 -0.86
CA THR A 423 -2.36 -45.03 -1.57
C THR A 423 -1.61 -43.69 -1.66
N PRO A 424 -0.28 -43.69 -1.88
CA PRO A 424 0.49 -42.46 -2.03
C PRO A 424 -0.07 -41.54 -3.14
N GLN A 425 -0.59 -42.13 -4.21
CA GLN A 425 -1.14 -41.40 -5.35
C GLN A 425 -2.50 -40.76 -5.05
N GLU A 426 -3.34 -41.44 -4.26
CA GLU A 426 -4.61 -40.88 -3.79
C GLU A 426 -4.39 -39.77 -2.76
N GLN A 427 -3.37 -39.88 -1.91
CA GLN A 427 -2.98 -38.79 -1.00
C GLN A 427 -2.46 -37.57 -1.75
N LEU A 428 -1.69 -37.76 -2.84
CA LEU A 428 -1.25 -36.66 -3.72
C LEU A 428 -2.39 -35.97 -4.45
N ASN A 429 -3.46 -36.70 -4.79
CA ASN A 429 -4.60 -36.16 -5.51
C ASN A 429 -5.68 -35.55 -4.60
N SER A 430 -5.61 -35.78 -3.29
CA SER A 430 -6.63 -35.32 -2.32
C SER A 430 -6.23 -34.10 -1.50
N GLY A 431 -5.04 -33.53 -1.74
CA GLY A 431 -4.60 -32.22 -1.22
C GLY A 431 -4.29 -31.25 -2.35
#